data_AF-A0A7M7HGM2-F1
#
_entry.id   AF-A0A7M7HGM2-F1
#
_cell.length_a   1.000
_cell.length_b   1.000
_cell.length_c   1.000
_cell.angle_alpha   90.00
_cell.angle_beta   90.00
_cell.angle_gamma   90.00
#
_symmetry.space_group_name_H-M   'P 1'
#
loop_
_entity.id
_entity.type
_entity.pdbx_description
1 polymer ?
#
loop_
_entity_poly.entity_id
_entity_poly.type
_entity_poly.pdbx_seq_one_letter_code
_entity_poly.pdbx_strand_id
1 'polypeptide(L)'
;MKSASRMSARATEGKSRVSSSRSNKFPPGEYGIHTARECDQLLKNRAIHPKEVTRVPEKEGYRKLLVPSKEPTVHPKIITSSELSSLVERSHIPTKEEREAALAAAEREKERLLRESMARKEAIRQMDLRRSREKQGRMSDVEEESRQRTLHLLQRARDLKLEQEEEVKRCNKLILETKCRAVRDAQIAEKKLLERQYAAEEQRINKLVEEERIRALRLEEEKERERASRQQNFAQLLKEQILENEEERLLEQERKREESRLLNLNSLAQQEAELARMKEKEAEHEKARREFIESNEQLKHFKQMEKEESKIMEMRIQEFHREKAERAAKAAEEIRQENLRREREKDRLAEQALQARQLQAQIDELNATRIQEEVSREWRRREKAEAMKRLENQRKLRSVRDQQINSKMQMQAMEIEREKKEFDKILALQKEALCREEKEREKKRRQALVHRSEILKQVNEKEKDKIVSRQRMFEEGVAIKAETDQRKRQLREAMERKCQEMRENKVPDMYINEVKRMIENSK
;
A
#
# COMPACT_ATOMS: atom_id res chain seq x y z
N MET A 1 -20.12 10.85 29.28
CA MET A 1 -20.60 10.62 30.66
C MET A 1 -19.41 10.69 31.63
N LYS A 2 -19.62 10.47 32.93
CA LYS A 2 -18.58 10.41 34.00
C LYS A 2 -17.59 9.24 33.71
N SER A 3 -16.39 9.11 34.27
CA SER A 3 -15.80 9.69 35.50
C SER A 3 -14.25 9.57 35.59
N ALA A 4 -13.61 10.64 36.11
CA ALA A 4 -12.56 10.70 37.16
C ALA A 4 -11.33 9.76 37.24
N SER A 5 -10.25 10.34 37.83
CA SER A 5 -9.09 9.66 38.50
C SER A 5 -8.08 8.91 37.61
N ARG A 6 -6.75 8.95 37.84
CA ARG A 6 -5.93 9.42 38.99
C ARG A 6 -4.51 9.78 38.48
N MET A 7 -3.83 10.74 39.11
CA MET A 7 -2.36 10.85 38.99
C MET A 7 -1.67 9.90 39.98
N SER A 8 -0.48 9.40 39.63
CA SER A 8 0.39 8.65 40.54
C SER A 8 1.84 9.11 40.37
N ALA A 9 2.37 9.79 41.38
CA ALA A 9 3.77 10.21 41.45
C ALA A 9 4.47 9.34 42.50
N ARG A 10 5.48 8.57 42.08
CA ARG A 10 6.17 7.58 42.92
C ARG A 10 7.43 8.18 43.52
N ALA A 11 7.32 8.77 44.71
CA ALA A 11 8.47 9.17 45.51
C ALA A 11 9.05 7.96 46.28
N THR A 12 10.37 7.88 46.37
CA THR A 12 11.09 6.90 47.20
C THR A 12 12.13 7.63 48.05
N GLU A 13 12.24 7.24 49.32
CA GLU A 13 13.03 7.95 50.32
C GLU A 13 14.56 7.80 50.14
N GLY A 14 15.31 8.80 50.60
CA GLY A 14 16.76 8.74 50.76
C GLY A 14 17.20 9.49 52.02
N LYS A 15 17.16 8.82 53.19
CA LYS A 15 17.54 9.41 54.48
C LYS A 15 19.06 9.49 54.65
N SER A 16 19.61 10.67 54.90
CA SER A 16 20.99 10.85 55.38
C SER A 16 20.99 11.48 56.78
N ARG A 17 21.65 10.84 57.75
CA ARG A 17 21.79 11.34 59.13
C ARG A 17 22.87 12.42 59.22
N VAL A 18 22.63 13.47 60.00
CA VAL A 18 23.68 14.30 60.63
C VAL A 18 23.40 14.37 62.13
N SER A 19 24.46 14.43 62.93
CA SER A 19 24.44 14.23 64.39
C SER A 19 23.89 15.41 65.20
N SER A 20 23.24 15.09 66.31
CA SER A 20 22.78 16.08 67.31
C SER A 20 23.92 16.68 68.14
N SER A 21 23.93 18.00 68.30
CA SER A 21 24.49 18.67 69.49
C SER A 21 23.34 19.25 70.33
N ARG A 22 23.51 19.29 71.65
CA ARG A 22 22.42 19.55 72.60
C ARG A 22 22.18 21.05 72.84
N SER A 23 20.91 21.38 73.03
CA SER A 23 20.38 22.45 73.90
C SER A 23 21.12 23.80 73.95
N ASN A 24 20.44 24.83 73.44
CA ASN A 24 20.00 25.89 74.34
C ASN A 24 18.48 26.05 74.23
N LYS A 25 17.82 26.34 75.37
CA LYS A 25 16.43 26.81 75.39
C LYS A 25 16.48 28.34 75.32
N PHE A 26 15.45 28.93 74.70
CA PHE A 26 15.31 30.36 74.39
C PHE A 26 16.24 30.88 73.27
N PRO A 27 15.73 31.74 72.35
CA PRO A 27 16.53 32.36 71.30
C PRO A 27 17.33 33.56 71.82
N PRO A 28 18.44 33.96 71.17
CA PRO A 28 19.17 35.18 71.54
C PRO A 28 18.35 36.44 71.19
N GLY A 29 17.98 37.23 72.21
CA GLY A 29 17.32 38.53 72.02
C GLY A 29 16.28 38.87 73.08
N GLU A 30 15.59 37.87 73.64
CA GLU A 30 14.50 38.07 74.61
C GLU A 30 14.98 37.93 76.07
N TYR A 31 15.45 39.03 76.64
CA TYR A 31 15.67 39.12 78.09
C TYR A 31 14.36 39.46 78.80
N GLY A 32 13.71 38.45 79.40
CA GLY A 32 12.59 38.66 80.31
C GLY A 32 13.00 39.56 81.49
N ILE A 33 12.34 40.72 81.61
CA ILE A 33 12.60 41.72 82.66
C ILE A 33 12.05 41.18 83.99
N HIS A 34 12.86 40.40 84.70
CA HIS A 34 12.57 39.93 86.05
C HIS A 34 12.86 41.05 87.06
N THR A 35 12.11 41.11 88.17
CA THR A 35 12.28 42.20 89.13
C THR A 35 13.48 41.94 90.04
N ALA A 36 14.15 43.00 90.51
CA ALA A 36 15.36 42.88 91.34
C ALA A 36 15.16 42.17 92.71
N ARG A 37 13.92 41.85 93.08
CA ARG A 37 13.60 41.02 94.25
C ARG A 37 13.77 39.52 93.98
N GLU A 38 13.58 39.11 92.73
CA GLU A 38 13.49 37.71 92.25
C GLU A 38 14.77 37.27 91.52
N CYS A 39 15.80 38.13 91.48
CA CYS A 39 17.11 37.80 90.94
C CYS A 39 17.99 37.14 92.01
N ASP A 40 18.19 35.82 91.88
CA ASP A 40 19.12 35.03 92.69
C ASP A 40 20.47 34.78 91.99
N GLN A 41 20.77 35.53 90.91
CA GLN A 41 22.02 35.38 90.17
C GLN A 41 23.21 35.98 90.94
N LEU A 42 24.28 35.19 91.03
CA LEU A 42 25.55 35.57 91.64
C LEU A 42 26.59 35.79 90.53
N LEU A 43 27.27 36.95 90.53
CA LEU A 43 28.46 37.16 89.72
C LEU A 43 29.70 37.00 90.62
N LYS A 44 30.60 36.06 90.28
CA LYS A 44 31.81 35.74 91.07
C LYS A 44 31.50 35.57 92.57
N ASN A 45 30.46 34.78 92.88
CA ASN A 45 30.00 34.44 94.24
C ASN A 45 29.51 35.62 95.10
N ARG A 46 29.07 36.74 94.49
CA ARG A 46 28.32 37.82 95.17
C ARG A 46 27.03 38.15 94.41
N ALA A 47 26.00 38.56 95.13
CA ALA A 47 24.70 38.91 94.55
C ALA A 47 24.79 40.20 93.71
N ILE A 48 24.10 40.20 92.56
CA ILE A 48 24.15 41.30 91.58
C ILE A 48 23.37 42.56 92.05
N HIS A 49 22.50 42.42 93.06
CA HIS A 49 21.75 43.53 93.66
C HIS A 49 21.99 43.62 95.18
N PRO A 50 22.31 44.82 95.73
CA PRO A 50 22.42 45.01 97.17
C PRO A 50 21.05 44.96 97.85
N LYS A 51 20.99 44.38 99.07
CA LYS A 51 19.74 44.18 99.84
C LYS A 51 19.90 44.64 101.30
N GLU A 52 19.90 45.96 101.55
CA GLU A 52 19.84 46.54 102.90
C GLU A 52 18.41 47.01 103.25
N VAL A 53 17.87 46.56 104.38
CA VAL A 53 16.46 46.76 104.75
C VAL A 53 16.32 47.30 106.17
N THR A 54 15.83 48.54 106.30
CA THR A 54 15.55 49.19 107.59
C THR A 54 14.05 49.11 107.93
N ARG A 55 13.71 49.07 109.22
CA ARG A 55 12.31 49.03 109.71
C ARG A 55 11.96 50.34 110.41
N VAL A 56 10.81 50.91 110.09
CA VAL A 56 10.27 52.13 110.73
C VAL A 56 8.88 51.84 111.31
N PRO A 57 8.61 52.18 112.58
CA PRO A 57 7.28 52.01 113.18
C PRO A 57 6.30 53.11 112.73
N GLU A 58 5.10 52.68 112.35
CA GLU A 58 3.90 53.52 112.27
C GLU A 58 2.80 52.89 113.17
N LYS A 59 1.68 53.60 113.40
CA LYS A 59 0.77 53.32 114.53
C LYS A 59 0.10 51.94 114.57
N GLU A 60 0.08 51.18 113.47
CA GLU A 60 -0.41 49.79 113.42
C GLU A 60 0.61 48.80 112.83
N GLY A 61 1.90 49.15 112.76
CA GLY A 61 2.94 48.19 112.35
C GLY A 61 4.23 48.80 111.81
N TYR A 62 5.20 47.93 111.51
CA TYR A 62 6.52 48.32 111.00
C TYR A 62 6.60 48.19 109.48
N ARG A 63 6.80 49.30 108.76
CA ARG A 63 7.16 49.26 107.34
C ARG A 63 8.63 48.91 107.17
N LYS A 64 8.93 48.11 106.13
CA LYS A 64 10.29 47.77 105.68
C LYS A 64 10.62 48.63 104.45
N LEU A 65 11.68 49.42 104.51
CA LEU A 65 12.19 50.19 103.38
C LEU A 65 13.56 49.66 102.94
N LEU A 66 13.80 49.65 101.63
CA LEU A 66 15.06 49.25 101.01
C LEU A 66 15.84 50.52 100.66
N VAL A 67 17.09 50.63 101.14
CA VAL A 67 17.92 51.83 100.91
C VAL A 67 19.07 51.47 99.96
N PRO A 68 19.33 52.24 98.89
CA PRO A 68 20.51 52.02 98.04
C PRO A 68 21.81 52.29 98.80
N SER A 69 22.76 51.35 98.73
CA SER A 69 24.09 51.50 99.33
C SER A 69 24.94 52.53 98.57
N LYS A 70 25.95 53.10 99.25
CA LYS A 70 26.71 54.28 98.79
C LYS A 70 28.01 53.99 98.03
N GLU A 71 28.38 52.72 97.83
CA GLU A 71 29.60 52.33 97.11
C GLU A 71 29.32 51.99 95.63
N PRO A 72 29.90 52.73 94.66
CA PRO A 72 29.69 52.45 93.23
C PRO A 72 30.64 51.36 92.70
N THR A 73 30.10 50.19 92.38
CA THR A 73 30.85 49.00 91.92
C THR A 73 31.35 49.12 90.46
N VAL A 74 32.28 50.04 90.19
CA VAL A 74 32.90 50.20 88.87
C VAL A 74 34.05 49.21 88.70
N HIS A 75 33.98 48.36 87.68
CA HIS A 75 35.05 47.42 87.32
C HIS A 75 35.74 47.86 86.01
N PRO A 76 37.00 48.33 86.03
CA PRO A 76 37.72 48.64 84.80
C PRO A 76 38.02 47.35 84.02
N LYS A 77 37.63 47.30 82.75
CA LYS A 77 38.02 46.23 81.82
C LYS A 77 39.11 46.75 80.89
N ILE A 78 40.28 46.11 80.91
CA ILE A 78 41.34 46.37 79.92
C ILE A 78 40.88 45.82 78.57
N ILE A 79 40.97 46.64 77.52
CA ILE A 79 40.60 46.30 76.13
C ILE A 79 41.88 46.23 75.31
N THR A 80 42.06 45.17 74.53
CA THR A 80 43.23 45.01 73.64
C THR A 80 43.10 45.88 72.37
N SER A 81 44.22 46.20 71.71
CA SER A 81 44.20 47.03 70.50
C SER A 81 43.34 46.45 69.36
N SER A 82 43.25 45.12 69.25
CA SER A 82 42.43 44.42 68.26
C SER A 82 40.95 44.33 68.65
N GLU A 83 40.63 44.26 69.94
CA GLU A 83 39.25 44.48 70.42
C GLU A 83 38.83 45.94 70.18
N LEU A 84 39.72 46.90 70.39
CA LEU A 84 39.44 48.33 70.16
C LEU A 84 39.20 48.61 68.68
N SER A 85 40.04 48.11 67.75
CA SER A 85 39.79 48.25 66.31
C SER A 85 38.50 47.52 65.90
N SER A 86 38.26 46.31 66.40
CA SER A 86 37.01 45.58 66.16
C SER A 86 35.77 46.32 66.68
N LEU A 87 35.87 47.06 67.78
CA LEU A 87 34.80 47.88 68.32
C LEU A 87 34.60 49.15 67.49
N VAL A 88 35.68 49.80 67.05
CA VAL A 88 35.64 50.96 66.15
C VAL A 88 34.99 50.57 64.82
N GLU A 89 35.44 49.50 64.17
CA GLU A 89 34.88 48.97 62.92
C GLU A 89 33.39 48.59 63.05
N ARG A 90 32.97 48.03 64.19
CA ARG A 90 31.55 47.70 64.45
C ARG A 90 30.70 48.91 64.85
N SER A 91 31.33 49.97 65.38
CA SER A 91 30.67 51.24 65.69
C SER A 91 30.58 52.17 64.48
N HIS A 92 31.43 51.97 63.47
CA HIS A 92 31.35 52.65 62.19
C HIS A 92 30.02 52.29 61.53
N ILE A 93 29.18 53.30 61.31
CA ILE A 93 27.92 53.13 60.59
C ILE A 93 28.26 53.32 59.11
N PRO A 94 28.41 52.25 58.29
CA PRO A 94 28.79 52.41 56.90
C PRO A 94 27.72 53.21 56.17
N THR A 95 28.21 54.17 55.38
CA THR A 95 27.42 55.04 54.50
C THR A 95 26.65 54.23 53.46
N LYS A 96 25.71 54.86 52.76
CA LYS A 96 24.95 54.19 51.69
C LYS A 96 25.88 53.66 50.59
N GLU A 97 26.83 54.47 50.17
CA GLU A 97 27.80 54.16 49.12
C GLU A 97 28.71 52.98 49.51
N GLU A 98 29.18 52.90 50.75
CA GLU A 98 29.95 51.76 51.24
C GLU A 98 29.12 50.46 51.30
N ARG A 99 27.84 50.54 51.69
CA ARG A 99 26.93 49.39 51.68
C ARG A 99 26.66 48.90 50.25
N GLU A 100 26.43 49.82 49.33
CA GLU A 100 26.20 49.53 47.91
C GLU A 100 27.47 48.95 47.25
N ALA A 101 28.65 49.48 47.59
CA ALA A 101 29.94 48.92 47.16
C ALA A 101 30.19 47.50 47.71
N ALA A 102 29.88 47.26 48.98
CA ALA A 102 30.02 45.94 49.61
C ALA A 102 29.04 44.91 49.01
N LEU A 103 27.80 45.32 48.72
CA LEU A 103 26.81 44.50 48.02
C LEU A 103 27.27 44.18 46.59
N ALA A 104 27.71 45.19 45.83
CA ALA A 104 28.22 45.01 44.48
C ALA A 104 29.48 44.11 44.42
N ALA A 105 30.36 44.17 45.43
CA ALA A 105 31.50 43.26 45.57
C ALA A 105 31.03 41.81 45.82
N ALA A 106 30.09 41.61 46.75
CA ALA A 106 29.52 40.30 47.05
C ALA A 106 28.73 39.71 45.87
N GLU A 107 28.08 40.54 45.06
CA GLU A 107 27.40 40.11 43.82
C GLU A 107 28.40 39.72 42.74
N ARG A 108 29.48 40.49 42.53
CA ARG A 108 30.56 40.14 41.59
C ARG A 108 31.24 38.81 41.96
N GLU A 109 31.46 38.53 43.24
CA GLU A 109 32.03 37.26 43.68
C GLU A 109 31.05 36.09 43.52
N LYS A 110 29.77 36.27 43.85
CA LYS A 110 28.71 35.29 43.55
C LYS A 110 28.64 34.99 42.05
N GLU A 111 28.74 36.01 41.20
CA GLU A 111 28.71 35.83 39.75
C GLU A 111 29.95 35.07 39.24
N ARG A 112 31.15 35.37 39.77
CA ARG A 112 32.38 34.60 39.46
C ARG A 112 32.19 33.11 39.78
N LEU A 113 31.75 32.80 41.01
CA LEU A 113 31.50 31.42 41.46
C LEU A 113 30.39 30.73 40.64
N LEU A 114 29.35 31.46 40.23
CA LEU A 114 28.29 30.93 39.37
C LEU A 114 28.82 30.61 37.96
N ARG A 115 29.61 31.50 37.34
CA ARG A 115 30.26 31.28 36.04
C ARG A 115 31.20 30.07 36.09
N GLU A 116 32.01 29.94 37.15
CA GLU A 116 32.87 28.77 37.37
C GLU A 116 32.07 27.46 37.58
N SER A 117 30.87 27.53 38.17
CA SER A 117 29.97 26.38 38.33
C SER A 117 29.32 25.98 37.01
N MET A 118 28.89 26.96 36.20
CA MET A 118 28.32 26.74 34.88
C MET A 118 29.35 26.15 33.91
N ALA A 119 30.57 26.70 33.86
CA ALA A 119 31.66 26.16 33.04
C ALA A 119 31.99 24.70 33.39
N ARG A 120 31.98 24.33 34.69
CA ARG A 120 32.16 22.94 35.12
C ARG A 120 31.00 22.03 34.70
N LYS A 121 29.74 22.49 34.81
CA LYS A 121 28.57 21.75 34.31
C LYS A 121 28.60 21.55 32.79
N GLU A 122 29.03 22.56 32.04
CA GLU A 122 29.15 22.49 30.59
C GLU A 122 30.28 21.58 30.14
N ALA A 123 31.44 21.61 30.81
CA ALA A 123 32.53 20.67 30.57
C ALA A 123 32.10 19.21 30.80
N ILE A 124 31.39 18.93 31.90
CA ILE A 124 30.81 17.59 32.18
C ILE A 124 29.80 17.21 31.09
N ARG A 125 28.90 18.12 30.71
CA ARG A 125 27.92 17.87 29.65
C ARG A 125 28.56 17.58 28.29
N GLN A 126 29.67 18.25 27.96
CA GLN A 126 30.45 17.95 26.75
C GLN A 126 31.16 16.58 26.85
N MET A 127 31.69 16.22 28.02
CA MET A 127 32.29 14.91 28.26
C MET A 127 31.26 13.78 28.13
N ASP A 128 30.07 13.93 28.70
CA ASP A 128 28.98 12.96 28.57
C ASP A 128 28.44 12.86 27.14
N LEU A 129 28.40 13.97 26.39
CA LEU A 129 28.06 13.96 24.95
C LEU A 129 29.13 13.22 24.12
N ARG A 130 30.42 13.40 24.40
CA ARG A 130 31.51 12.65 23.74
C ARG A 130 31.44 11.16 24.09
N ARG A 131 31.35 10.83 25.38
CA ARG A 131 31.23 9.45 25.88
C ARG A 131 29.98 8.73 25.36
N SER A 132 28.88 9.45 25.15
CA SER A 132 27.68 8.92 24.51
C SER A 132 27.91 8.64 23.03
N ARG A 133 28.56 9.54 22.28
CA ARG A 133 28.92 9.32 20.87
C ARG A 133 29.92 8.17 20.69
N GLU A 134 30.92 8.06 21.55
CA GLU A 134 31.90 6.97 21.57
C GLU A 134 31.24 5.61 21.81
N LYS A 135 30.27 5.54 22.75
CA LYS A 135 29.45 4.34 22.95
C LYS A 135 28.51 4.05 21.78
N GLN A 136 27.88 5.08 21.20
CA GLN A 136 27.02 4.94 20.02
C GLN A 136 27.78 4.53 18.74
N GLY A 137 29.09 4.80 18.68
CA GLY A 137 29.98 4.36 17.60
C GLY A 137 30.35 2.87 17.64
N ARG A 138 30.05 2.17 18.74
CA ARG A 138 30.12 0.72 18.85
C ARG A 138 28.75 0.18 19.28
N MET A 139 27.89 0.00 18.28
CA MET A 139 26.72 -0.86 18.40
C MET A 139 27.17 -2.22 18.96
N SER A 140 26.37 -2.84 19.83
CA SER A 140 26.59 -4.24 20.19
C SER A 140 26.31 -5.13 18.97
N ASP A 141 27.05 -6.23 18.79
CA ASP A 141 26.82 -7.21 17.72
C ASP A 141 25.35 -7.67 17.67
N VAL A 142 24.70 -7.77 18.83
CA VAL A 142 23.27 -8.11 18.99
C VAL A 142 22.35 -7.00 18.45
N GLU A 143 22.73 -5.74 18.60
CA GLU A 143 22.00 -4.59 18.04
C GLU A 143 22.24 -4.45 16.53
N GLU A 144 23.45 -4.78 16.04
CA GLU A 144 23.72 -4.85 14.60
C GLU A 144 22.95 -5.99 13.95
N GLU A 145 22.95 -7.19 14.54
CA GLU A 145 22.15 -8.31 14.03
C GLU A 145 20.65 -8.00 14.08
N SER A 146 20.18 -7.38 15.17
CA SER A 146 18.79 -6.90 15.28
C SER A 146 18.45 -5.87 14.19
N ARG A 147 19.36 -4.94 13.88
CA ARG A 147 19.22 -4.02 12.74
C ARG A 147 19.22 -4.75 11.40
N GLN A 148 20.12 -5.70 11.18
CA GLN A 148 20.16 -6.49 9.93
C GLN A 148 18.86 -7.28 9.73
N ARG A 149 18.39 -8.00 10.76
CA ARG A 149 17.10 -8.70 10.78
C ARG A 149 15.93 -7.74 10.50
N THR A 150 15.94 -6.55 11.10
CA THR A 150 14.92 -5.51 10.87
C THR A 150 14.96 -4.96 9.45
N LEU A 151 16.14 -4.71 8.89
CA LEU A 151 16.33 -4.27 7.51
C LEU A 151 15.88 -5.35 6.51
N HIS A 152 16.18 -6.61 6.78
CA HIS A 152 15.71 -7.76 5.97
C HIS A 152 14.18 -7.88 5.99
N LEU A 153 13.54 -7.68 7.16
CA LEU A 153 12.08 -7.61 7.29
C LEU A 153 11.49 -6.43 6.50
N LEU A 154 12.09 -5.24 6.60
CA LEU A 154 11.64 -4.05 5.86
C LEU A 154 11.85 -4.19 4.35
N GLN A 155 12.94 -4.81 3.91
CA GLN A 155 13.21 -5.12 2.51
C GLN A 155 12.20 -6.13 1.98
N ARG A 156 12.05 -7.30 2.63
CA ARG A 156 11.04 -8.30 2.27
C ARG A 156 9.62 -7.74 2.25
N ALA A 157 9.28 -6.80 3.15
CA ALA A 157 7.99 -6.12 3.15
C ALA A 157 7.81 -5.10 2.01
N ARG A 158 8.90 -4.50 1.50
CA ARG A 158 8.88 -3.68 0.27
C ARG A 158 8.76 -4.57 -0.96
N ASP A 159 9.53 -5.66 -1.03
CA ASP A 159 9.50 -6.60 -2.14
C ASP A 159 8.12 -7.26 -2.25
N LEU A 160 7.52 -7.70 -1.14
CA LEU A 160 6.14 -8.22 -1.11
C LEU A 160 5.08 -7.19 -1.54
N LYS A 161 5.29 -5.88 -1.33
CA LYS A 161 4.42 -4.84 -1.88
C LYS A 161 4.62 -4.68 -3.39
N LEU A 162 5.87 -4.72 -3.84
CA LEU A 162 6.25 -4.61 -5.25
C LEU A 162 5.71 -5.80 -6.08
N GLU A 163 5.69 -7.01 -5.52
CA GLU A 163 5.02 -8.19 -6.10
C GLU A 163 3.47 -8.08 -6.12
N GLN A 164 2.88 -7.16 -5.34
CA GLN A 164 1.45 -6.88 -5.37
C GLN A 164 1.04 -5.80 -6.38
N GLU A 165 2.00 -5.11 -7.00
CA GLU A 165 1.72 -4.19 -8.11
C GLU A 165 1.26 -4.99 -9.36
N GLU A 166 0.21 -4.54 -10.03
CA GLU A 166 -0.43 -5.27 -11.13
C GLU A 166 0.50 -5.45 -12.34
N GLU A 167 1.37 -4.48 -12.58
CA GLU A 167 2.42 -4.52 -13.61
C GLU A 167 3.42 -5.67 -13.32
N VAL A 168 3.77 -5.90 -12.05
CA VAL A 168 4.68 -6.97 -11.62
C VAL A 168 3.97 -8.33 -11.63
N LYS A 169 2.68 -8.40 -11.28
CA LYS A 169 1.85 -9.61 -11.46
C LYS A 169 1.77 -10.04 -12.93
N ARG A 170 1.58 -9.09 -13.86
CA ARG A 170 1.60 -9.36 -15.32
C ARG A 170 2.97 -9.87 -15.76
N CYS A 171 4.06 -9.26 -15.28
CA CYS A 171 5.43 -9.74 -15.51
C CYS A 171 5.61 -11.19 -15.02
N ASN A 172 5.19 -11.51 -13.79
CA ASN A 172 5.25 -12.87 -13.24
C ASN A 172 4.44 -13.88 -14.08
N LYS A 173 3.27 -13.50 -14.61
CA LYS A 173 2.46 -14.34 -15.50
C LYS A 173 3.19 -14.64 -16.82
N LEU A 174 3.74 -13.60 -17.46
CA LEU A 174 4.54 -13.76 -18.70
C LEU A 174 5.77 -14.65 -18.46
N ILE A 175 6.46 -14.48 -17.32
CA ILE A 175 7.61 -15.31 -16.93
C ILE A 175 7.19 -16.79 -16.73
N LEU A 176 6.02 -17.04 -16.12
CA LEU A 176 5.50 -18.39 -15.93
C LEU A 176 5.13 -19.06 -17.27
N GLU A 177 4.41 -18.36 -18.13
CA GLU A 177 4.06 -18.82 -19.48
C GLU A 177 5.32 -19.15 -20.31
N THR A 178 6.33 -18.29 -20.19
CA THR A 178 7.64 -18.45 -20.84
C THR A 178 8.42 -19.66 -20.29
N LYS A 179 8.40 -19.89 -18.96
CA LYS A 179 8.97 -21.11 -18.35
C LYS A 179 8.28 -22.38 -18.88
N CYS A 180 6.94 -22.38 -18.96
CA CYS A 180 6.19 -23.50 -19.52
C CYS A 180 6.51 -23.75 -21.01
N ARG A 181 6.77 -22.69 -21.79
CA ARG A 181 7.23 -22.79 -23.18
C ARG A 181 8.63 -23.40 -23.28
N ALA A 182 9.60 -22.89 -22.52
CA ALA A 182 10.97 -23.39 -22.53
C ALA A 182 11.06 -24.88 -22.13
N VAL A 183 10.27 -25.32 -21.14
CA VAL A 183 10.17 -26.74 -20.76
C VAL A 183 9.56 -27.57 -21.90
N ARG A 184 8.49 -27.11 -22.54
CA ARG A 184 7.85 -27.81 -23.67
C ARG A 184 8.82 -27.95 -24.86
N ASP A 185 9.54 -26.89 -25.20
CA ASP A 185 10.47 -26.89 -26.33
C ASP A 185 11.66 -27.83 -26.06
N ALA A 186 12.13 -27.92 -24.80
CA ALA A 186 13.10 -28.93 -24.37
C ALA A 186 12.56 -30.36 -24.47
N GLN A 187 11.34 -30.63 -23.99
CA GLN A 187 10.67 -31.93 -24.12
C GLN A 187 10.46 -32.36 -25.59
N ILE A 188 10.19 -31.40 -26.48
CA ILE A 188 10.08 -31.66 -27.93
C ILE A 188 11.45 -32.02 -28.52
N ALA A 189 12.54 -31.39 -28.06
CA ALA A 189 13.90 -31.73 -28.48
C ALA A 189 14.33 -33.13 -27.97
N GLU A 190 14.02 -33.45 -26.71
CA GLU A 190 14.24 -34.75 -26.10
C GLU A 190 13.46 -35.86 -26.82
N LYS A 191 12.16 -35.66 -27.07
CA LYS A 191 11.33 -36.62 -27.83
C LYS A 191 11.89 -36.88 -29.23
N LYS A 192 12.36 -35.85 -29.94
CA LYS A 192 13.01 -35.98 -31.26
C LYS A 192 14.37 -36.69 -31.20
N LEU A 193 15.08 -36.62 -30.09
CA LEU A 193 16.31 -37.38 -29.88
C LEU A 193 16.00 -38.86 -29.64
N LEU A 194 15.00 -39.16 -28.79
CA LEU A 194 14.51 -40.51 -28.55
C LEU A 194 13.97 -41.16 -29.83
N GLU A 195 13.16 -40.45 -30.63
CA GLU A 195 12.65 -40.93 -31.93
C GLU A 195 13.78 -41.35 -32.88
N ARG A 196 14.89 -40.61 -32.91
CA ARG A 196 16.09 -40.96 -33.70
C ARG A 196 16.83 -42.18 -33.15
N GLN A 197 16.91 -42.32 -31.83
CA GLN A 197 17.54 -43.47 -31.18
C GLN A 197 16.71 -44.75 -31.39
N TYR A 198 15.39 -44.68 -31.23
CA TYR A 198 14.48 -45.78 -31.54
C TYR A 198 14.59 -46.21 -33.01
N ALA A 199 14.56 -45.27 -33.96
CA ALA A 199 14.71 -45.60 -35.38
C ALA A 199 16.08 -46.24 -35.72
N ALA A 200 17.15 -45.88 -34.99
CA ALA A 200 18.48 -46.47 -35.18
C ALA A 200 18.56 -47.92 -34.64
N GLU A 201 17.99 -48.18 -33.46
CA GLU A 201 17.93 -49.55 -32.90
C GLU A 201 16.91 -50.42 -33.66
N GLU A 202 15.80 -49.88 -34.15
CA GLU A 202 14.87 -50.58 -35.05
C GLU A 202 15.57 -51.00 -36.35
N GLN A 203 16.34 -50.11 -36.98
CA GLN A 203 17.16 -50.46 -38.15
C GLN A 203 18.25 -51.51 -37.84
N ARG A 204 18.73 -51.61 -36.60
CA ARG A 204 19.67 -52.64 -36.16
C ARG A 204 18.97 -53.98 -35.96
N ILE A 205 17.82 -54.00 -35.29
CA ILE A 205 16.99 -55.19 -35.08
C ILE A 205 16.54 -55.76 -36.43
N ASN A 206 16.04 -54.93 -37.34
CA ASN A 206 15.59 -55.36 -38.66
C ASN A 206 16.72 -56.00 -39.50
N LYS A 207 17.97 -55.57 -39.33
CA LYS A 207 19.14 -56.23 -39.95
C LYS A 207 19.40 -57.61 -39.35
N LEU A 208 19.35 -57.75 -38.03
CA LEU A 208 19.52 -59.03 -37.35
C LEU A 208 18.43 -60.03 -37.72
N VAL A 209 17.17 -59.59 -37.79
CA VAL A 209 16.03 -60.44 -38.21
C VAL A 209 16.15 -60.86 -39.68
N GLU A 210 16.57 -59.97 -40.57
CA GLU A 210 16.79 -60.33 -41.98
C GLU A 210 18.01 -61.26 -42.15
N GLU A 211 19.08 -61.09 -41.35
CA GLU A 211 20.19 -62.05 -41.28
C GLU A 211 19.72 -63.43 -40.80
N GLU A 212 18.90 -63.52 -39.76
CA GLU A 212 18.33 -64.79 -39.28
C GLU A 212 17.41 -65.43 -40.31
N ARG A 213 16.58 -64.65 -40.99
CA ARG A 213 15.75 -65.10 -42.13
C ARG A 213 16.60 -65.66 -43.27
N ILE A 214 17.69 -64.99 -43.64
CA ILE A 214 18.63 -65.47 -44.68
C ILE A 214 19.32 -66.77 -44.23
N ARG A 215 19.69 -66.91 -42.96
CA ARG A 215 20.23 -68.17 -42.40
C ARG A 215 19.21 -69.30 -42.43
N ALA A 216 17.94 -69.02 -42.11
CA ALA A 216 16.85 -69.99 -42.18
C ALA A 216 16.60 -70.48 -43.61
N LEU A 217 16.52 -69.56 -44.59
CA LEU A 217 16.34 -69.90 -46.01
C LEU A 217 17.49 -70.75 -46.54
N ARG A 218 18.75 -70.45 -46.19
CA ARG A 218 19.91 -71.28 -46.57
C ARG A 218 19.82 -72.70 -45.99
N LEU A 219 19.38 -72.83 -44.74
CA LEU A 219 19.18 -74.13 -44.08
C LEU A 219 18.01 -74.92 -44.71
N GLU A 220 17.03 -74.25 -45.32
CA GLU A 220 15.98 -74.89 -46.12
C GLU A 220 16.49 -75.31 -47.50
N GLU A 221 17.23 -74.45 -48.22
CA GLU A 221 17.92 -74.80 -49.48
C GLU A 221 18.85 -76.01 -49.30
N GLU A 222 19.59 -76.09 -48.20
CA GLU A 222 20.48 -77.22 -47.87
C GLU A 222 19.68 -78.52 -47.68
N LYS A 223 18.55 -78.46 -46.96
CA LYS A 223 17.64 -79.62 -46.81
C LYS A 223 16.98 -80.02 -48.13
N GLU A 224 16.67 -79.08 -49.01
CA GLU A 224 16.13 -79.39 -50.34
C GLU A 224 17.20 -80.00 -51.26
N ARG A 225 18.44 -79.50 -51.23
CA ARG A 225 19.59 -80.12 -51.91
C ARG A 225 19.83 -81.54 -51.40
N GLU A 226 19.79 -81.77 -50.08
CA GLU A 226 19.87 -83.12 -49.51
C GLU A 226 18.73 -84.03 -49.99
N ARG A 227 17.48 -83.55 -49.99
CA ARG A 227 16.33 -84.30 -50.50
C ARG A 227 16.49 -84.65 -51.98
N ALA A 228 16.92 -83.68 -52.81
CA ALA A 228 17.15 -83.87 -54.23
C ALA A 228 18.27 -84.89 -54.49
N SER A 229 19.39 -84.81 -53.78
CA SER A 229 20.47 -85.81 -53.86
C SER A 229 20.01 -87.20 -53.42
N ARG A 230 19.24 -87.32 -52.33
CA ARG A 230 18.65 -88.60 -51.89
C ARG A 230 17.69 -89.17 -52.95
N GLN A 231 16.88 -88.33 -53.60
CA GLN A 231 15.99 -88.72 -54.70
C GLN A 231 16.78 -89.15 -55.94
N GLN A 232 17.87 -88.46 -56.30
CA GLN A 232 18.74 -88.83 -57.41
C GLN A 232 19.43 -90.18 -57.16
N ASN A 233 19.98 -90.39 -55.96
CA ASN A 233 20.61 -91.66 -55.57
C ASN A 233 19.58 -92.82 -55.57
N PHE A 234 18.36 -92.58 -55.07
CA PHE A 234 17.29 -93.58 -55.15
C PHE A 234 16.86 -93.87 -56.59
N ALA A 235 16.81 -92.85 -57.45
CA ALA A 235 16.50 -93.00 -58.88
C ALA A 235 17.66 -93.61 -59.70
N GLN A 236 18.89 -93.64 -59.17
CA GLN A 236 20.00 -94.43 -59.71
C GLN A 236 19.84 -95.90 -59.30
N LEU A 237 19.67 -96.17 -58.00
CA LEU A 237 19.45 -97.52 -57.47
C LEU A 237 18.25 -98.21 -58.15
N LEU A 238 17.14 -97.50 -58.36
CA LEU A 238 15.97 -98.04 -59.04
C LEU A 238 16.23 -98.35 -60.53
N LYS A 239 17.13 -97.60 -61.20
CA LYS A 239 17.54 -97.93 -62.58
C LYS A 239 18.45 -99.14 -62.62
N GLU A 240 19.38 -99.26 -61.67
CA GLU A 240 20.22 -100.44 -61.49
C GLU A 240 19.34 -101.69 -61.30
N GLN A 241 18.36 -101.62 -60.39
CA GLN A 241 17.35 -102.68 -60.21
C GLN A 241 16.53 -102.98 -61.47
N ILE A 242 16.14 -101.96 -62.25
CA ILE A 242 15.43 -102.19 -63.53
C ILE A 242 16.32 -102.93 -64.53
N LEU A 243 17.61 -102.56 -64.63
CA LEU A 243 18.57 -103.25 -65.50
C LEU A 243 18.80 -104.69 -65.05
N GLU A 244 19.00 -104.94 -63.75
CA GLU A 244 19.09 -106.30 -63.18
C GLU A 244 17.86 -107.15 -63.53
N ASN A 245 16.65 -106.60 -63.37
CA ASN A 245 15.40 -107.28 -63.74
C ASN A 245 15.26 -107.50 -65.27
N GLU A 246 15.77 -106.59 -66.11
CA GLU A 246 15.77 -106.75 -67.56
C GLU A 246 16.78 -107.81 -68.03
N GLU A 247 17.95 -107.89 -67.39
CA GLU A 247 18.93 -108.96 -67.59
C GLU A 247 18.40 -110.32 -67.14
N GLU A 248 17.81 -110.43 -65.95
CA GLU A 248 17.14 -111.66 -65.50
C GLU A 248 16.01 -112.07 -66.46
N ARG A 249 15.19 -111.13 -66.92
CA ARG A 249 14.12 -111.42 -67.89
C ARG A 249 14.66 -111.84 -69.26
N LEU A 250 15.84 -111.35 -69.66
CA LEU A 250 16.51 -111.79 -70.89
C LEU A 250 17.05 -113.21 -70.73
N LEU A 251 17.70 -113.53 -69.61
CA LEU A 251 18.14 -114.89 -69.26
C LEU A 251 16.97 -115.87 -69.17
N GLU A 252 15.83 -115.46 -68.62
CA GLU A 252 14.59 -116.25 -68.67
C GLU A 252 14.11 -116.50 -70.10
N GLN A 253 14.17 -115.49 -70.98
CA GLN A 253 13.78 -115.66 -72.38
C GLN A 253 14.73 -116.60 -73.12
N GLU A 254 16.01 -116.62 -72.79
CA GLU A 254 16.96 -117.59 -73.34
C GLU A 254 16.68 -119.02 -72.82
N ARG A 255 16.49 -119.21 -71.52
CA ARG A 255 16.03 -120.49 -70.96
C ARG A 255 14.73 -120.98 -71.62
N LYS A 256 13.73 -120.09 -71.76
CA LYS A 256 12.45 -120.41 -72.42
C LYS A 256 12.61 -120.72 -73.91
N ARG A 257 13.62 -120.18 -74.60
CA ARG A 257 13.98 -120.58 -75.98
C ARG A 257 14.62 -121.96 -76.03
N GLU A 258 15.49 -122.31 -75.09
CA GLU A 258 16.08 -123.65 -74.99
C GLU A 258 15.02 -124.70 -74.62
N GLU A 259 14.18 -124.42 -73.63
CA GLU A 259 13.00 -125.21 -73.28
C GLU A 259 12.07 -125.36 -74.48
N SER A 260 11.76 -124.28 -75.22
CA SER A 260 10.95 -124.35 -76.45
C SER A 260 11.61 -125.19 -77.55
N ARG A 261 12.94 -125.19 -77.66
CA ARG A 261 13.69 -126.03 -78.61
C ARG A 261 13.60 -127.52 -78.22
N LEU A 262 13.71 -127.83 -76.93
CA LEU A 262 13.53 -129.18 -76.38
C LEU A 262 12.06 -129.65 -76.47
N LEU A 263 11.11 -128.75 -76.26
CA LEU A 263 9.67 -129.01 -76.43
C LEU A 263 9.31 -129.21 -77.90
N ASN A 264 9.89 -128.48 -78.84
CA ASN A 264 9.69 -128.73 -80.28
C ASN A 264 10.26 -130.08 -80.72
N LEU A 265 11.43 -130.49 -80.18
CA LEU A 265 11.97 -131.83 -80.41
C LEU A 265 11.04 -132.93 -79.86
N ASN A 266 10.51 -132.76 -78.64
CA ASN A 266 9.53 -133.68 -78.06
C ASN A 266 8.18 -133.64 -78.81
N SER A 267 7.76 -132.47 -79.31
CA SER A 267 6.49 -132.29 -80.02
C SER A 267 6.54 -132.92 -81.40
N LEU A 268 7.68 -132.89 -82.10
CA LEU A 268 7.88 -133.67 -83.32
C LEU A 268 7.74 -135.18 -83.05
N ALA A 269 8.41 -135.70 -82.02
CA ALA A 269 8.27 -137.10 -81.61
C ALA A 269 6.84 -137.46 -81.15
N GLN A 270 6.10 -136.51 -80.56
CA GLN A 270 4.67 -136.68 -80.26
C GLN A 270 3.79 -136.62 -81.51
N GLN A 271 4.07 -135.76 -82.48
CA GLN A 271 3.33 -135.68 -83.75
C GLN A 271 3.50 -136.95 -84.59
N GLU A 272 4.69 -137.58 -84.57
CA GLU A 272 4.90 -138.91 -85.14
C GLU A 272 3.99 -139.98 -84.47
N ALA A 273 3.75 -139.87 -83.16
CA ALA A 273 2.82 -140.73 -82.43
C ALA A 273 1.33 -140.36 -82.57
N GLU A 274 1.00 -139.08 -82.74
CA GLU A 274 -0.39 -138.61 -82.91
C GLU A 274 -0.89 -138.76 -84.35
N LEU A 275 0.00 -138.74 -85.35
CA LEU A 275 -0.31 -139.17 -86.73
C LEU A 275 -0.62 -140.68 -86.85
N ALA A 276 -0.35 -141.46 -85.79
CA ALA A 276 -0.89 -142.81 -85.65
C ALA A 276 -2.31 -142.80 -85.05
N ARG A 277 -2.60 -141.92 -84.08
CA ARG A 277 -3.89 -141.84 -83.36
C ARG A 277 -5.01 -141.08 -84.06
N MET A 278 -4.71 -140.00 -84.79
CA MET A 278 -5.77 -139.22 -85.45
C MET A 278 -6.47 -140.01 -86.56
N LYS A 279 -5.76 -140.98 -87.16
CA LYS A 279 -6.32 -142.00 -88.07
C LYS A 279 -7.39 -142.89 -87.42
N GLU A 280 -7.49 -142.89 -86.08
CA GLU A 280 -8.53 -143.62 -85.33
C GLU A 280 -9.75 -142.74 -85.00
N LYS A 281 -9.60 -141.40 -84.92
CA LYS A 281 -10.60 -140.49 -84.33
C LYS A 281 -11.50 -139.71 -85.29
N GLU A 282 -11.08 -139.51 -86.55
CA GLU A 282 -11.93 -138.80 -87.54
C GLU A 282 -13.25 -139.55 -87.82
N ALA A 283 -13.36 -140.81 -87.41
CA ALA A 283 -14.57 -141.63 -87.50
C ALA A 283 -15.77 -141.19 -86.61
N GLU A 284 -15.59 -140.30 -85.63
CA GLU A 284 -16.59 -140.15 -84.54
C GLU A 284 -17.53 -138.93 -84.63
N HIS A 285 -17.04 -137.75 -85.01
CA HIS A 285 -17.43 -136.50 -84.32
C HIS A 285 -18.59 -135.65 -84.92
N GLU A 286 -19.12 -136.02 -86.09
CA GLU A 286 -19.82 -135.11 -87.04
C GLU A 286 -21.30 -134.72 -86.70
N LYS A 287 -21.69 -134.67 -85.42
CA LYS A 287 -23.10 -134.95 -85.00
C LYS A 287 -23.87 -133.89 -84.19
N ALA A 288 -23.40 -132.63 -84.01
CA ALA A 288 -24.02 -131.68 -83.06
C ALA A 288 -23.89 -130.17 -83.42
N ARG A 289 -24.40 -129.30 -82.51
CA ARG A 289 -24.22 -127.82 -82.41
C ARG A 289 -25.19 -126.92 -83.22
N ARG A 290 -26.41 -126.68 -82.72
CA ARG A 290 -27.44 -125.74 -83.27
C ARG A 290 -28.33 -125.00 -82.21
N GLU A 291 -27.82 -124.66 -81.01
CA GLU A 291 -28.65 -124.53 -79.79
C GLU A 291 -29.36 -123.19 -79.45
N PHE A 292 -28.71 -122.03 -79.26
CA PHE A 292 -29.28 -120.89 -78.49
C PHE A 292 -28.88 -119.45 -78.95
N ILE A 293 -29.63 -118.41 -78.52
CA ILE A 293 -29.60 -117.04 -79.12
C ILE A 293 -29.76 -115.82 -78.14
N GLU A 294 -30.51 -115.90 -77.03
CA GLU A 294 -31.46 -114.80 -76.65
C GLU A 294 -30.94 -113.58 -75.82
N SER A 295 -31.82 -112.59 -75.56
CA SER A 295 -31.50 -111.15 -75.31
C SER A 295 -32.31 -110.45 -74.17
N ASN A 296 -32.08 -109.15 -73.92
CA ASN A 296 -32.69 -108.29 -72.87
C ASN A 296 -32.75 -106.79 -73.29
N GLU A 297 -33.55 -105.91 -72.63
CA GLU A 297 -33.81 -104.53 -73.13
C GLU A 297 -34.19 -103.40 -72.12
N GLN A 298 -35.34 -103.48 -71.40
CA GLN A 298 -36.23 -102.30 -71.23
C GLN A 298 -35.99 -101.31 -70.06
N LEU A 299 -35.15 -101.61 -69.08
CA LEU A 299 -35.27 -101.09 -67.69
C LEU A 299 -34.77 -99.63 -67.45
N LYS A 300 -35.50 -98.57 -67.86
CA LYS A 300 -34.87 -97.24 -68.14
C LYS A 300 -35.25 -95.95 -67.35
N HIS A 301 -36.51 -95.65 -67.05
CA HIS A 301 -36.99 -94.24 -67.16
C HIS A 301 -36.88 -93.24 -65.96
N PHE A 302 -37.26 -93.62 -64.74
CA PHE A 302 -38.06 -92.79 -63.81
C PHE A 302 -37.48 -91.52 -63.07
N LYS A 303 -36.38 -90.87 -63.48
CA LYS A 303 -35.45 -90.24 -62.49
C LYS A 303 -35.24 -88.69 -62.42
N GLN A 304 -36.20 -87.80 -62.74
CA GLN A 304 -35.87 -86.38 -63.07
C GLN A 304 -36.51 -85.16 -62.32
N MET A 305 -37.46 -85.29 -61.37
CA MET A 305 -38.36 -84.14 -61.00
C MET A 305 -37.99 -83.21 -59.81
N GLU A 306 -37.06 -83.53 -58.89
CA GLU A 306 -37.11 -83.00 -57.50
C GLU A 306 -36.33 -81.69 -57.17
N LYS A 307 -35.99 -80.79 -58.11
CA LYS A 307 -34.84 -79.86 -57.91
C LYS A 307 -35.04 -78.33 -57.78
N GLU A 308 -36.26 -77.78 -57.79
CA GLU A 308 -36.42 -76.33 -58.08
C GLU A 308 -36.80 -75.39 -56.91
N GLU A 309 -37.32 -75.87 -55.77
CA GLU A 309 -38.06 -74.99 -54.83
C GLU A 309 -37.21 -74.13 -53.86
N SER A 310 -35.96 -74.47 -53.58
CA SER A 310 -35.27 -74.05 -52.32
C SER A 310 -34.60 -72.66 -52.29
N LYS A 311 -34.99 -71.67 -53.11
CA LYS A 311 -34.14 -70.48 -53.41
C LYS A 311 -34.62 -69.07 -53.03
N ILE A 312 -35.77 -68.89 -52.37
CA ILE A 312 -36.46 -67.57 -52.32
C ILE A 312 -36.41 -66.82 -50.96
N MET A 313 -36.04 -67.45 -49.83
CA MET A 313 -36.38 -66.90 -48.49
C MET A 313 -35.37 -65.97 -47.78
N GLU A 314 -34.11 -65.80 -48.22
CA GLU A 314 -33.05 -65.19 -47.37
C GLU A 314 -32.85 -63.65 -47.45
N MET A 315 -33.59 -62.92 -48.30
CA MET A 315 -33.19 -61.56 -48.75
C MET A 315 -33.79 -60.34 -47.98
N ARG A 316 -34.38 -60.49 -46.78
CA ARG A 316 -35.24 -59.42 -46.19
C ARG A 316 -34.95 -58.90 -44.77
N ILE A 317 -33.85 -59.27 -44.12
CA ILE A 317 -33.65 -59.03 -42.67
C ILE A 317 -32.68 -57.88 -42.32
N GLN A 318 -31.90 -57.34 -43.25
CA GLN A 318 -30.72 -56.52 -42.89
C GLN A 318 -30.91 -54.99 -42.73
N GLU A 319 -32.05 -54.40 -43.09
CA GLU A 319 -32.15 -52.92 -43.20
C GLU A 319 -32.61 -52.20 -41.92
N PHE A 320 -33.20 -52.88 -40.94
CA PHE A 320 -33.90 -52.24 -39.80
C PHE A 320 -33.01 -51.59 -38.72
N HIS A 321 -31.68 -51.77 -38.77
CA HIS A 321 -30.80 -51.40 -37.65
C HIS A 321 -29.98 -50.10 -37.82
N ARG A 322 -30.06 -49.40 -38.95
CA ARG A 322 -29.18 -48.24 -39.23
C ARG A 322 -29.61 -46.89 -38.63
N GLU A 323 -30.90 -46.63 -38.44
CA GLU A 323 -31.38 -45.26 -38.13
C GLU A 323 -31.42 -44.87 -36.63
N LYS A 324 -31.15 -45.81 -35.71
CA LYS A 324 -31.40 -45.59 -34.27
C LYS A 324 -30.35 -44.73 -33.54
N ALA A 325 -29.21 -44.43 -34.16
CA ALA A 325 -28.03 -43.89 -33.45
C ALA A 325 -27.97 -42.35 -33.34
N GLU A 326 -28.36 -41.59 -34.37
CA GLU A 326 -27.91 -40.18 -34.51
C GLU A 326 -28.65 -39.16 -33.62
N ARG A 327 -29.84 -39.48 -33.08
CA ARG A 327 -30.65 -38.51 -32.33
C ARG A 327 -30.23 -38.33 -30.86
N ALA A 328 -29.34 -39.18 -30.35
CA ALA A 328 -28.88 -39.11 -28.96
C ALA A 328 -27.80 -38.03 -28.70
N ALA A 329 -27.09 -37.56 -29.73
CA ALA A 329 -25.85 -36.81 -29.56
C ALA A 329 -26.00 -35.31 -29.20
N LYS A 330 -27.20 -34.71 -29.38
CA LYS A 330 -27.40 -33.25 -29.26
C LYS A 330 -27.97 -32.78 -27.92
N ALA A 331 -28.29 -33.69 -27.00
CA ALA A 331 -28.76 -33.35 -25.65
C ALA A 331 -27.64 -32.97 -24.66
N ALA A 332 -26.41 -32.78 -25.14
CA ALA A 332 -25.21 -32.61 -24.31
C ALA A 332 -24.73 -31.15 -24.15
N GLU A 333 -25.27 -30.18 -24.89
CA GLU A 333 -24.75 -28.80 -24.91
C GLU A 333 -25.44 -27.82 -23.95
N GLU A 334 -26.57 -28.20 -23.33
CA GLU A 334 -27.31 -27.29 -22.43
C GLU A 334 -26.73 -27.21 -21.01
N ILE A 335 -25.91 -28.20 -20.59
CA ILE A 335 -25.17 -28.19 -19.30
C ILE A 335 -23.88 -27.34 -19.44
N ARG A 336 -24.04 -26.14 -20.04
CA ARG A 336 -23.08 -25.04 -20.11
C ARG A 336 -23.69 -23.69 -19.69
N GLN A 337 -24.97 -23.67 -19.27
CA GLN A 337 -25.42 -22.60 -18.38
C GLN A 337 -24.63 -22.62 -17.06
N GLU A 338 -24.70 -21.52 -16.32
CA GLU A 338 -24.42 -21.50 -14.88
C GLU A 338 -23.04 -22.10 -14.47
N ASN A 339 -21.95 -21.33 -14.55
CA ASN A 339 -21.75 -20.20 -13.64
C ASN A 339 -21.05 -19.04 -14.37
N LEU A 340 -21.60 -17.81 -14.38
CA LEU A 340 -21.96 -16.95 -13.23
C LEU A 340 -20.71 -16.43 -12.49
N ARG A 341 -20.68 -15.11 -12.25
CA ARG A 341 -19.59 -14.35 -11.60
C ARG A 341 -18.31 -14.37 -12.47
N ARG A 342 -17.86 -13.25 -13.03
CA ARG A 342 -17.78 -11.90 -12.43
C ARG A 342 -18.03 -10.83 -13.50
N GLU A 343 -18.75 -9.77 -13.17
CA GLU A 343 -18.21 -8.53 -12.57
C GLU A 343 -17.05 -7.94 -13.39
N ARG A 344 -16.98 -6.64 -13.66
CA ARG A 344 -17.79 -5.48 -13.24
C ARG A 344 -17.38 -4.31 -14.17
N GLU A 345 -18.05 -3.16 -14.03
CA GLU A 345 -17.64 -1.88 -14.65
C GLU A 345 -17.76 -1.85 -16.20
N LYS A 346 -18.06 -0.73 -16.86
CA LYS A 346 -18.31 0.65 -16.38
C LYS A 346 -19.14 1.46 -17.39
N ASP A 347 -19.60 2.62 -16.92
CA ASP A 347 -19.86 3.87 -17.67
C ASP A 347 -20.74 3.85 -18.93
N ARG A 348 -21.85 4.60 -18.88
CA ARG A 348 -22.18 5.71 -19.83
C ARG A 348 -23.53 6.40 -19.62
N LEU A 349 -24.44 5.87 -18.80
CA LEU A 349 -25.79 6.44 -18.61
C LEU A 349 -25.97 7.10 -17.23
N ALA A 350 -25.24 8.20 -17.03
CA ALA A 350 -25.38 9.08 -15.86
C ALA A 350 -25.48 10.58 -16.22
N GLU A 351 -25.54 10.93 -17.52
CA GLU A 351 -25.39 12.30 -18.02
C GLU A 351 -26.71 13.01 -18.42
N GLN A 352 -27.87 12.40 -18.13
CA GLN A 352 -29.19 12.91 -18.55
C GLN A 352 -30.00 13.55 -17.40
N ALA A 353 -29.39 14.50 -16.66
CA ALA A 353 -29.96 15.02 -15.42
C ALA A 353 -29.86 16.54 -15.16
N LEU A 354 -29.44 17.39 -16.13
CA LEU A 354 -29.14 18.81 -15.83
C LEU A 354 -29.42 19.84 -16.95
N GLN A 355 -30.62 19.88 -17.54
CA GLN A 355 -31.08 21.02 -18.37
C GLN A 355 -32.54 21.38 -18.10
N ALA A 356 -32.78 22.26 -17.11
CA ALA A 356 -34.14 22.69 -16.73
C ALA A 356 -34.22 24.09 -16.08
N ARG A 357 -33.30 25.03 -16.39
CA ARG A 357 -33.28 26.36 -15.75
C ARG A 357 -32.51 27.42 -16.54
N GLN A 358 -33.23 28.32 -17.23
CA GLN A 358 -32.91 29.75 -17.53
C GLN A 358 -33.61 30.21 -18.82
N LEU A 359 -34.80 30.84 -18.70
CA LEU A 359 -35.48 31.57 -19.79
C LEU A 359 -36.48 32.57 -19.15
N GLN A 360 -36.02 33.73 -18.66
CA GLN A 360 -36.85 34.89 -18.27
C GLN A 360 -35.99 36.13 -17.98
N ALA A 361 -35.49 36.84 -19.01
CA ALA A 361 -34.51 37.95 -18.79
C ALA A 361 -34.46 39.04 -19.89
N GLN A 362 -35.52 39.26 -20.68
CA GLN A 362 -35.46 40.11 -21.90
C GLN A 362 -36.76 40.92 -22.15
N ILE A 363 -37.17 41.79 -21.22
CA ILE A 363 -38.40 42.62 -21.37
C ILE A 363 -38.22 44.13 -21.03
N ASP A 364 -37.24 44.52 -20.22
CA ASP A 364 -37.17 45.87 -19.62
C ASP A 364 -36.36 46.93 -20.43
N GLU A 365 -36.60 47.10 -21.74
CA GLU A 365 -35.74 47.95 -22.61
C GLU A 365 -36.44 49.07 -23.44
N LEU A 366 -37.74 49.39 -23.23
CA LEU A 366 -38.50 50.26 -24.16
C LEU A 366 -39.42 51.33 -23.52
N ASN A 367 -38.91 52.34 -22.79
CA ASN A 367 -39.80 53.36 -22.18
C ASN A 367 -39.18 54.74 -21.79
N ALA A 368 -38.67 55.57 -22.72
CA ALA A 368 -37.67 56.63 -22.37
C ALA A 368 -37.77 58.12 -22.87
N THR A 369 -38.72 58.63 -23.69
CA THR A 369 -38.51 59.94 -24.44
C THR A 369 -39.75 60.88 -24.71
N ARG A 370 -40.02 62.07 -24.02
CA ARG A 370 -41.20 63.06 -24.29
C ARG A 370 -41.55 64.54 -23.57
N ILE A 371 -40.78 65.64 -23.07
CA ILE A 371 -41.26 66.78 -22.02
C ILE A 371 -40.72 68.40 -21.84
N GLN A 372 -41.41 69.58 -21.21
CA GLN A 372 -41.04 71.16 -20.67
C GLN A 372 -41.98 72.46 -19.92
N GLU A 373 -41.50 73.70 -19.24
CA GLU A 373 -41.83 75.34 -18.88
C GLU A 373 -42.64 76.44 -17.75
N GLU A 374 -42.36 77.88 -17.49
CA GLU A 374 -43.02 79.35 -16.94
C GLU A 374 -43.07 80.36 -15.49
N VAL A 375 -43.22 81.85 -15.36
CA VAL A 375 -43.90 83.01 -14.34
C VAL A 375 -43.35 84.49 -13.60
N SER A 376 -44.05 85.73 -13.19
CA SER A 376 -43.70 87.08 -12.22
C SER A 376 -44.52 88.62 -11.96
N ARG A 377 -44.36 89.68 -10.92
CA ARG A 377 -44.59 91.36 -10.78
C ARG A 377 -45.07 92.45 -9.49
N GLU A 378 -44.64 93.84 -9.23
CA GLU A 378 -45.00 95.39 -8.63
C GLU A 378 -45.54 96.23 -7.18
N TRP A 379 -45.39 97.66 -6.80
CA TRP A 379 -46.02 98.71 -5.65
C TRP A 379 -45.52 100.31 -5.14
N ARG A 380 -46.24 101.45 -4.53
CA ARG A 380 -45.83 102.98 -3.98
C ARG A 380 -46.66 104.16 -2.96
N ARG A 381 -46.13 105.29 -2.15
CA ARG A 381 -46.51 106.88 -1.71
C ARG A 381 -47.15 107.75 -0.31
N ARG A 382 -46.79 109.05 0.30
CA ARG A 382 -47.54 110.17 1.34
C ARG A 382 -47.03 111.72 2.02
N GLU A 383 -47.66 112.59 3.04
CA GLU A 383 -47.50 114.21 3.54
C GLU A 383 -48.07 115.08 4.98
N LYS A 384 -47.84 116.45 5.53
CA LYS A 384 -48.29 117.39 6.88
C LYS A 384 -48.06 119.09 7.37
N ALA A 385 -48.18 119.77 8.69
CA ALA A 385 -48.59 121.31 9.26
C ALA A 385 -48.01 122.40 10.54
N GLU A 386 -48.65 123.55 11.23
CA GLU A 386 -48.20 125.00 11.96
C GLU A 386 -48.45 125.86 13.50
N ALA A 387 -48.84 127.26 13.81
CA ALA A 387 -48.59 128.60 14.78
C ALA A 387 -48.43 128.99 16.42
N MET A 388 -48.93 130.15 17.07
CA MET A 388 -48.39 130.92 18.34
C MET A 388 -48.89 130.72 19.84
N LYS A 389 -50.18 130.63 20.24
CA LYS A 389 -50.50 130.00 21.58
C LYS A 389 -50.16 128.50 21.50
N ARG A 390 -50.22 127.99 20.27
CA ARG A 390 -49.48 126.83 19.79
C ARG A 390 -47.95 126.94 19.91
N LEU A 391 -47.27 128.07 20.17
CA LEU A 391 -45.82 128.15 20.41
C LEU A 391 -45.48 127.87 21.87
N GLU A 392 -46.21 128.41 22.84
CA GLU A 392 -46.06 127.97 24.25
C GLU A 392 -46.57 126.54 24.43
N ASN A 393 -47.72 126.21 23.85
CA ASN A 393 -48.17 124.83 23.83
C ASN A 393 -47.22 123.95 23.00
N GLN A 394 -46.56 124.44 21.94
CA GLN A 394 -45.45 123.72 21.30
C GLN A 394 -44.20 123.70 22.16
N ARG A 395 -43.91 124.64 23.05
CA ARG A 395 -42.74 124.54 23.94
C ARG A 395 -42.97 123.46 25.01
N LYS A 396 -44.17 123.41 25.58
CA LYS A 396 -44.59 122.35 26.52
C LYS A 396 -44.77 121.01 25.80
N LEU A 397 -45.42 120.98 24.62
CA LEU A 397 -45.52 119.78 23.78
C LEU A 397 -44.18 119.38 23.17
N ARG A 398 -43.25 120.27 22.85
CA ARG A 398 -41.86 119.91 22.45
C ARG A 398 -41.20 119.27 23.66
N SER A 399 -41.08 119.95 24.80
CA SER A 399 -40.53 119.36 26.04
C SER A 399 -41.08 117.96 26.35
N VAL A 400 -42.41 117.77 26.34
CA VAL A 400 -43.04 116.46 26.59
C VAL A 400 -42.83 115.47 25.43
N ARG A 401 -42.80 115.93 24.17
CA ARG A 401 -42.55 115.09 22.99
C ARG A 401 -41.07 114.73 22.84
N ASP A 402 -40.16 115.57 23.31
CA ASP A 402 -38.71 115.38 23.35
C ASP A 402 -38.39 114.41 24.49
N GLN A 403 -39.08 114.51 25.63
CA GLN A 403 -39.11 113.45 26.65
C GLN A 403 -39.69 112.14 26.12
N GLN A 404 -40.83 112.17 25.40
CA GLN A 404 -41.44 110.99 24.79
C GLN A 404 -40.54 110.36 23.71
N ILE A 405 -39.86 111.18 22.90
CA ILE A 405 -38.86 110.75 21.91
C ILE A 405 -37.67 110.14 22.62
N ASN A 406 -37.13 110.77 23.68
CA ASN A 406 -36.00 110.23 24.43
C ASN A 406 -36.36 108.90 25.11
N SER A 407 -37.52 108.79 25.77
CA SER A 407 -37.99 107.52 26.33
C SER A 407 -38.24 106.47 25.25
N LYS A 408 -38.79 106.85 24.08
CA LYS A 408 -38.96 105.92 22.96
C LYS A 408 -37.62 105.48 22.38
N MET A 409 -36.65 106.37 22.22
CA MET A 409 -35.30 106.05 21.76
C MET A 409 -34.55 105.18 22.79
N GLN A 410 -34.76 105.39 24.09
CA GLN A 410 -34.24 104.52 25.15
C GLN A 410 -34.86 103.12 25.09
N MET A 411 -36.18 102.99 24.94
CA MET A 411 -36.82 101.68 24.76
C MET A 411 -36.35 101.00 23.47
N GLN A 412 -36.30 101.71 22.34
CA GLN A 412 -35.80 101.18 21.07
C GLN A 412 -34.32 100.78 21.15
N ALA A 413 -33.48 101.51 21.90
CA ALA A 413 -32.09 101.11 22.15
C ALA A 413 -32.01 99.82 23.00
N MET A 414 -32.87 99.68 24.01
CA MET A 414 -32.96 98.44 24.81
C MET A 414 -33.51 97.25 24.00
N GLU A 415 -34.47 97.49 23.10
CA GLU A 415 -34.99 96.48 22.16
C GLU A 415 -33.89 96.04 21.19
N ILE A 416 -33.20 96.97 20.52
CA ILE A 416 -32.06 96.69 19.65
C ILE A 416 -30.92 95.97 20.40
N GLU A 417 -30.68 96.29 21.68
CA GLU A 417 -29.72 95.54 22.49
C GLU A 417 -30.18 94.12 22.84
N ARG A 418 -31.48 93.89 23.07
CA ARG A 418 -32.04 92.55 23.28
C ARG A 418 -31.96 91.72 22.00
N GLU A 419 -32.40 92.27 20.88
CA GLU A 419 -32.31 91.67 19.55
C GLU A 419 -30.87 91.29 19.20
N LYS A 420 -29.90 92.19 19.42
CA LYS A 420 -28.47 91.88 19.26
C LYS A 420 -28.02 90.72 20.16
N LYS A 421 -28.35 90.77 21.46
CA LYS A 421 -27.98 89.71 22.42
C LYS A 421 -28.67 88.37 22.13
N GLU A 422 -29.79 88.35 21.41
CA GLU A 422 -30.44 87.12 20.95
C GLU A 422 -29.87 86.64 19.60
N PHE A 423 -29.59 87.56 18.67
CA PHE A 423 -28.88 87.27 17.43
C PHE A 423 -27.48 86.71 17.67
N ASP A 424 -26.73 87.25 18.64
CA ASP A 424 -25.41 86.75 19.05
C ASP A 424 -25.49 85.34 19.67
N LYS A 425 -26.54 85.04 20.46
CA LYS A 425 -26.80 83.68 20.96
C LYS A 425 -27.14 82.71 19.82
N ILE A 426 -27.96 83.13 18.86
CA ILE A 426 -28.31 82.34 17.68
C ILE A 426 -27.06 82.07 16.84
N LEU A 427 -26.20 83.07 16.60
CA LEU A 427 -24.92 82.92 15.93
C LEU A 427 -23.96 81.98 16.69
N ALA A 428 -23.92 82.05 18.02
CA ALA A 428 -23.11 81.13 18.83
C ALA A 428 -23.61 79.67 18.67
N LEU A 429 -24.92 79.45 18.79
CA LEU A 429 -25.55 78.13 18.59
C LEU A 429 -25.34 77.59 17.17
N GLN A 430 -25.43 78.45 16.14
CA GLN A 430 -25.17 78.07 14.74
C GLN A 430 -23.68 77.72 14.52
N LYS A 431 -22.75 78.50 15.08
CA LYS A 431 -21.31 78.19 15.03
C LYS A 431 -20.98 76.88 15.75
N GLU A 432 -21.59 76.63 16.90
CA GLU A 432 -21.47 75.34 17.60
C GLU A 432 -22.06 74.18 16.78
N ALA A 433 -23.23 74.36 16.18
CA ALA A 433 -23.86 73.33 15.34
C ALA A 433 -22.97 72.97 14.14
N LEU A 434 -22.45 73.97 13.41
CA LEU A 434 -21.50 73.78 12.32
C LEU A 434 -20.23 73.05 12.80
N CYS A 435 -19.62 73.47 13.91
CA CYS A 435 -18.43 72.82 14.46
C CYS A 435 -18.70 71.36 14.89
N ARG A 436 -19.91 71.05 15.39
CA ARG A 436 -20.34 69.68 15.69
C ARG A 436 -20.52 68.86 14.41
N GLU A 437 -21.17 69.41 13.37
CA GLU A 437 -21.29 68.73 12.08
C GLU A 437 -19.95 68.49 11.40
N GLU A 438 -19.02 69.43 11.43
CA GLU A 438 -17.66 69.27 10.87
C GLU A 438 -16.92 68.14 11.56
N LYS A 439 -16.96 68.07 12.90
CA LYS A 439 -16.37 66.98 13.68
C LYS A 439 -16.99 65.63 13.35
N GLU A 440 -18.31 65.55 13.15
CA GLU A 440 -18.98 64.31 12.72
C GLU A 440 -18.67 63.93 11.26
N ARG A 441 -18.57 64.91 10.34
CA ARG A 441 -18.11 64.68 8.97
C ARG A 441 -16.66 64.20 8.95
N GLU A 442 -15.80 64.73 9.81
CA GLU A 442 -14.40 64.30 9.91
C GLU A 442 -14.27 62.90 10.51
N LYS A 443 -15.01 62.58 11.58
CA LYS A 443 -15.10 61.22 12.14
C LYS A 443 -15.54 60.22 11.06
N LYS A 444 -16.60 60.52 10.32
CA LYS A 444 -17.10 59.66 9.22
C LYS A 444 -16.07 59.50 8.09
N ARG A 445 -15.34 60.56 7.73
CA ARG A 445 -14.21 60.49 6.78
C ARG A 445 -13.09 59.60 7.30
N ARG A 446 -12.66 59.75 8.57
CA ARG A 446 -11.64 58.90 9.20
C ARG A 446 -12.08 57.43 9.26
N GLN A 447 -13.33 57.16 9.65
CA GLN A 447 -13.91 55.80 9.65
C GLN A 447 -13.92 55.19 8.25
N ALA A 448 -14.34 55.94 7.22
CA ALA A 448 -14.31 55.47 5.83
C ALA A 448 -12.89 55.19 5.31
N LEU A 449 -11.89 55.98 5.73
CA LEU A 449 -10.48 55.73 5.40
C LEU A 449 -9.93 54.48 6.10
N VAL A 450 -10.24 54.28 7.38
CA VAL A 450 -9.88 53.05 8.12
C VAL A 450 -10.52 51.84 7.47
N HIS A 451 -11.83 51.88 7.22
CA HIS A 451 -12.57 50.78 6.57
C HIS A 451 -12.06 50.47 5.16
N ARG A 452 -11.72 51.49 4.36
CA ARG A 452 -11.04 51.30 3.07
C ARG A 452 -9.68 50.61 3.24
N SER A 453 -8.90 50.96 4.27
CA SER A 453 -7.61 50.32 4.54
C SER A 453 -7.76 48.86 4.99
N GLU A 454 -8.85 48.53 5.70
CA GLU A 454 -9.20 47.16 6.11
C GLU A 454 -9.63 46.32 4.92
N ILE A 455 -10.48 46.86 4.03
CA ILE A 455 -10.84 46.20 2.76
C ILE A 455 -9.59 45.92 1.92
N LEU A 456 -8.68 46.90 1.78
CA LEU A 456 -7.43 46.72 1.03
C LEU A 456 -6.51 45.65 1.66
N LYS A 457 -6.46 45.55 3.01
CA LYS A 457 -5.77 44.44 3.70
C LYS A 457 -6.42 43.10 3.38
N GLN A 458 -7.74 42.98 3.53
CA GLN A 458 -8.49 41.74 3.24
C GLN A 458 -8.38 41.30 1.77
N VAL A 459 -8.30 42.24 0.83
CA VAL A 459 -8.04 41.94 -0.59
C VAL A 459 -6.62 41.39 -0.76
N ASN A 460 -5.61 42.09 -0.24
CA ASN A 460 -4.21 41.64 -0.30
C ASN A 460 -3.98 40.28 0.39
N GLU A 461 -4.69 40.01 1.49
CA GLU A 461 -4.67 38.72 2.20
C GLU A 461 -5.31 37.64 1.33
N LYS A 462 -6.52 37.86 0.80
CA LYS A 462 -7.18 36.91 -0.12
C LYS A 462 -6.41 36.68 -1.42
N GLU A 463 -5.62 37.65 -1.90
CA GLU A 463 -4.72 37.44 -3.04
C GLU A 463 -3.50 36.60 -2.67
N LYS A 464 -2.87 36.85 -1.51
CA LYS A 464 -1.81 35.97 -0.98
C LYS A 464 -2.32 34.54 -0.78
N ASP A 465 -3.50 34.36 -0.19
CA ASP A 465 -4.11 33.04 0.00
C ASP A 465 -4.38 32.32 -1.33
N LYS A 466 -4.85 33.05 -2.35
CA LYS A 466 -4.99 32.50 -3.72
C LYS A 466 -3.64 32.12 -4.33
N ILE A 467 -2.60 32.92 -4.13
CA ILE A 467 -1.24 32.63 -4.63
C ILE A 467 -0.68 31.39 -3.93
N VAL A 468 -0.74 31.33 -2.59
CA VAL A 468 -0.30 30.18 -1.79
C VAL A 468 -1.10 28.92 -2.14
N SER A 469 -2.42 29.03 -2.36
CA SER A 469 -3.25 27.90 -2.79
C SER A 469 -2.86 27.40 -4.17
N ARG A 470 -2.55 28.31 -5.12
CA ARG A 470 -2.03 27.94 -6.45
C ARG A 470 -0.63 27.31 -6.38
N GLN A 471 0.23 27.82 -5.50
CA GLN A 471 1.56 27.25 -5.26
C GLN A 471 1.43 25.83 -4.70
N ARG A 472 0.60 25.60 -3.67
CA ARG A 472 0.33 24.26 -3.13
C ARG A 472 -0.22 23.30 -4.18
N MET A 473 -1.24 23.69 -4.94
CA MET A 473 -1.77 22.87 -6.04
C MET A 473 -0.71 22.52 -7.10
N PHE A 474 0.26 23.40 -7.34
CA PHE A 474 1.38 23.14 -8.25
C PHE A 474 2.46 22.24 -7.61
N GLU A 475 2.81 22.47 -6.35
CA GLU A 475 3.74 21.65 -5.55
C GLU A 475 3.21 20.21 -5.38
N GLU A 476 1.92 20.05 -5.07
CA GLU A 476 1.19 18.78 -5.06
C GLU A 476 1.21 18.13 -6.45
N GLY A 477 0.92 18.89 -7.52
CA GLY A 477 1.00 18.40 -8.90
C GLY A 477 2.41 17.98 -9.35
N VAL A 478 3.46 18.60 -8.81
CA VAL A 478 4.86 18.21 -9.02
C VAL A 478 5.21 16.98 -8.16
N ALA A 479 4.75 16.91 -6.91
CA ALA A 479 4.94 15.76 -6.04
C ALA A 479 4.28 14.48 -6.60
N ILE A 480 3.04 14.57 -7.09
CA ILE A 480 2.33 13.46 -7.74
C ILE A 480 3.07 13.00 -9.01
N LYS A 481 3.63 13.93 -9.80
CA LYS A 481 4.47 13.58 -10.96
C LYS A 481 5.76 12.88 -10.52
N ALA A 482 6.44 13.39 -9.49
CA ALA A 482 7.65 12.76 -8.95
C ALA A 482 7.38 11.37 -8.38
N GLU A 483 6.28 11.18 -7.63
CA GLU A 483 5.87 9.89 -7.07
C GLU A 483 5.48 8.90 -8.18
N THR A 484 4.68 9.30 -9.16
CA THR A 484 4.32 8.41 -10.28
C THR A 484 5.52 8.04 -11.14
N ASP A 485 6.49 8.95 -11.36
CA ASP A 485 7.74 8.62 -12.04
C ASP A 485 8.70 7.78 -11.18
N GLN A 486 8.68 7.93 -9.85
CA GLN A 486 9.40 7.05 -8.92
C GLN A 486 8.81 5.64 -8.92
N ARG A 487 7.48 5.50 -8.89
CA ARG A 487 6.78 4.20 -9.07
C ARG A 487 7.13 3.58 -10.43
N LYS A 488 7.10 4.35 -11.53
CA LYS A 488 7.54 3.88 -12.86
C LYS A 488 9.03 3.50 -12.94
N ARG A 489 9.90 4.00 -12.07
CA ARG A 489 11.31 3.56 -11.97
C ARG A 489 11.38 2.25 -11.19
N GLN A 490 10.80 2.19 -10.00
CA GLN A 490 10.75 0.99 -9.16
C GLN A 490 10.13 -0.22 -9.87
N LEU A 491 9.04 -0.03 -10.61
CA LEU A 491 8.43 -1.09 -11.42
C LEU A 491 9.35 -1.59 -12.55
N ARG A 492 10.06 -0.69 -13.24
CA ARG A 492 11.05 -1.07 -14.27
C ARG A 492 12.24 -1.81 -13.67
N GLU A 493 12.76 -1.34 -12.53
CA GLU A 493 13.81 -2.04 -11.79
C GLU A 493 13.34 -3.44 -11.34
N ALA A 494 12.09 -3.59 -10.86
CA ALA A 494 11.53 -4.89 -10.49
C ALA A 494 11.48 -5.86 -11.67
N MET A 495 10.98 -5.38 -12.82
CA MET A 495 10.91 -6.15 -14.06
C MET A 495 12.31 -6.53 -14.58
N GLU A 496 13.28 -5.62 -14.51
CA GLU A 496 14.67 -5.88 -14.91
C GLU A 496 15.36 -6.88 -13.99
N ARG A 497 15.19 -6.74 -12.66
CA ARG A 497 15.68 -7.73 -11.67
C ARG A 497 15.11 -9.12 -11.98
N LYS A 498 13.81 -9.26 -12.24
CA LYS A 498 13.19 -10.54 -12.64
C LYS A 498 13.73 -11.08 -13.97
N CYS A 499 14.03 -10.22 -14.95
CA CYS A 499 14.71 -10.64 -16.18
C CYS A 499 16.16 -11.10 -15.92
N GLN A 500 16.83 -10.53 -14.92
CA GLN A 500 18.16 -10.95 -14.50
C GLN A 500 18.12 -12.26 -13.69
N GLU A 501 17.14 -12.45 -12.81
CA GLU A 501 16.85 -13.73 -12.15
C GLU A 501 16.67 -14.85 -13.18
N MET A 502 16.01 -14.59 -14.32
CA MET A 502 15.90 -15.57 -15.42
C MET A 502 17.27 -15.90 -16.05
N ARG A 503 18.19 -14.93 -16.19
CA ARG A 503 19.55 -15.17 -16.70
C ARG A 503 20.40 -15.97 -15.70
N GLU A 504 20.30 -15.64 -14.42
CA GLU A 504 20.99 -16.36 -13.34
C GLU A 504 20.50 -17.81 -13.23
N ASN A 505 19.20 -18.04 -13.45
CA ASN A 505 18.58 -19.38 -13.60
C ASN A 505 18.84 -20.03 -14.98
N LYS A 506 19.76 -19.50 -15.80
CA LYS A 506 20.20 -20.05 -17.10
C LYS A 506 19.09 -20.25 -18.14
N VAL A 507 18.02 -19.45 -18.10
CA VAL A 507 16.99 -19.45 -19.15
C VAL A 507 17.60 -18.85 -20.43
N PRO A 508 17.42 -19.47 -21.63
CA PRO A 508 17.98 -18.94 -22.87
C PRO A 508 17.47 -17.53 -23.21
N ASP A 509 18.37 -16.65 -23.64
CA ASP A 509 18.08 -15.22 -23.86
C ASP A 509 16.95 -14.94 -24.87
N MET A 510 16.64 -15.84 -25.80
CA MET A 510 15.49 -15.68 -26.71
C MET A 510 14.17 -15.49 -25.93
N TYR A 511 13.97 -16.31 -24.90
CA TYR A 511 12.79 -16.27 -24.02
C TYR A 511 12.78 -15.02 -23.14
N ILE A 512 13.95 -14.57 -22.68
CA ILE A 512 14.10 -13.37 -21.85
C ILE A 512 13.82 -12.10 -22.67
N ASN A 513 14.29 -12.06 -23.92
CA ASN A 513 14.01 -10.98 -24.86
C ASN A 513 12.54 -10.96 -25.31
N GLU A 514 11.88 -12.12 -25.42
CA GLU A 514 10.44 -12.23 -25.63
C GLU A 514 9.65 -11.64 -24.44
N VAL A 515 10.01 -11.99 -23.20
CA VAL A 515 9.44 -11.39 -21.98
C VAL A 515 9.67 -9.87 -21.94
N LYS A 516 10.89 -9.39 -22.20
CA LYS A 516 11.18 -7.94 -22.25
C LYS A 516 10.31 -7.22 -23.28
N ARG A 517 10.15 -7.74 -24.50
CA ARG A 517 9.25 -7.17 -25.52
C ARG A 517 7.78 -7.17 -25.09
N MET A 518 7.28 -8.26 -24.50
CA MET A 518 5.89 -8.31 -24.01
C MET A 518 5.64 -7.34 -22.85
N ILE A 519 6.64 -7.12 -21.98
CA ILE A 519 6.60 -6.08 -20.94
C ILE A 519 6.56 -4.68 -21.56
N GLU A 520 7.39 -4.40 -22.57
CA GLU A 520 7.43 -3.09 -23.22
C GLU A 520 6.15 -2.75 -23.98
N ASN A 521 5.52 -3.76 -24.58
CA ASN A 521 4.24 -3.67 -25.30
C ASN A 521 3.01 -3.71 -24.37
N SER A 522 3.18 -3.90 -23.06
CA SER A 522 2.08 -3.92 -22.07
C SER A 522 1.88 -2.57 -21.36
N LYS A 523 2.35 -1.47 -21.98
CA LYS A 523 2.22 -0.08 -21.52
C LYS A 523 1.02 0.60 -22.18
#